data_AF-A0A819H5W5-F1
#
_entry.id   AF-A0A819H5W5-F1
#
_cell.length_a   1.000
_cell.length_b   1.000
_cell.length_c   1.000
_cell.angle_alpha   90.00
_cell.angle_beta   90.00
_cell.angle_gamma   90.00
#
_symmetry.space_group_name_H-M   'P 1'
#
loop_
_entity.id
_entity.type
_entity.pdbx_description
1 polymer ?
#
loop_
_entity_poly.entity_id
_entity_poly.type
_entity_poly.pdbx_seq_one_letter_code
_entity_poly.pdbx_strand_id
1 'polypeptide(L)'
;MIGQHYLKPLKNTSRKISGVLLCIGPVHTKRQGTRHSYHNLYCSVLDILTSDEVLNFNLVAYHRTLDELTDESTLKETNFEVIVADTMVMEQSIYANYKQGNISLDEYGKKYTEFVRSWSEASLNSALDTSREEKEKAKIIEEVYAEFERRTKSNEGLKLMELYSNHVHYVILRRM
;
A
#
# COMPACT_ATOMS: atom_id res chain seq x y z
N MET A 1 -14.16 -8.98 -6.62
CA MET A 1 -15.17 -7.97 -7.04
C MET A 1 -14.87 -6.67 -6.31
N ILE A 2 -14.08 -5.78 -6.90
CA ILE A 2 -13.86 -4.42 -6.40
C ILE A 2 -14.99 -3.56 -6.98
N GLY A 3 -15.67 -2.80 -6.11
CA GLY A 3 -17.03 -2.31 -6.29
C GLY A 3 -17.32 -1.48 -7.55
N GLN A 4 -18.33 -1.91 -8.31
CA GLN A 4 -19.07 -1.08 -9.27
C GLN A 4 -19.97 -0.04 -8.59
N HIS A 5 -20.02 0.02 -7.25
CA HIS A 5 -21.03 0.78 -6.51
C HIS A 5 -20.68 2.23 -6.16
N TYR A 6 -19.48 2.73 -6.47
CA TYR A 6 -19.05 4.06 -6.00
C TYR A 6 -18.93 5.14 -7.08
N LEU A 7 -19.09 4.79 -8.35
CA LEU A 7 -19.26 5.80 -9.40
C LEU A 7 -20.75 6.12 -9.47
N LYS A 8 -21.20 7.19 -8.80
CA LYS A 8 -22.48 7.82 -9.20
C LYS A 8 -22.40 8.01 -10.71
N PRO A 9 -23.37 7.53 -11.50
CA PRO A 9 -23.34 7.72 -12.93
C PRO A 9 -23.25 9.23 -13.18
N LEU A 10 -22.19 9.65 -13.89
CA LEU A 10 -22.07 11.00 -14.45
C LEU A 10 -23.21 11.16 -15.47
N LYS A 11 -24.42 11.40 -14.97
CA LYS A 11 -25.64 11.63 -15.74
C LYS A 11 -25.51 13.02 -16.38
N ASN A 12 -24.75 13.13 -17.48
CA ASN A 12 -24.93 14.13 -18.56
C ASN A 12 -23.71 14.35 -19.49
N THR A 13 -22.69 13.49 -19.51
CA THR A 13 -21.63 13.63 -20.52
C THR A 13 -21.86 12.67 -21.67
N SER A 14 -22.53 13.14 -22.72
CA SER A 14 -22.66 12.48 -24.04
C SER A 14 -21.34 12.41 -24.83
N ARG A 15 -20.18 12.60 -24.16
CA ARG A 15 -18.85 12.62 -24.77
C ARG A 15 -18.00 11.51 -24.14
N LYS A 16 -17.37 10.68 -24.99
CA LYS A 16 -16.61 9.47 -24.64
C LYS A 16 -15.57 9.76 -23.55
N ILE A 17 -15.81 9.28 -22.33
CA ILE A 17 -14.77 9.13 -21.30
C ILE A 17 -13.75 8.14 -21.86
N SER A 18 -12.49 8.56 -21.93
CA SER A 18 -11.43 7.81 -22.61
C SER A 18 -10.56 7.00 -21.64
N GLY A 19 -10.70 7.22 -20.32
CA GLY A 19 -10.02 6.44 -19.29
C GLY A 19 -10.34 6.92 -17.87
N VAL A 20 -10.17 6.04 -16.89
CA VAL A 20 -10.17 6.36 -15.46
C VAL A 20 -8.81 5.90 -14.92
N LEU A 21 -8.03 6.83 -14.37
CA LEU A 21 -6.80 6.49 -13.67
C LEU A 21 -7.11 6.41 -12.18
N LEU A 22 -7.05 5.21 -11.63
CA LEU A 22 -7.22 4.97 -10.20
C LEU A 22 -5.84 4.71 -9.59
N CYS A 23 -5.38 5.62 -8.74
CA CYS A 23 -4.16 5.46 -7.97
C CYS A 23 -4.53 5.09 -6.54
N ILE A 24 -4.42 3.80 -6.23
CA ILE A 24 -4.66 3.25 -4.90
C ILE A 24 -3.32 3.24 -4.15
N GLY A 25 -3.20 4.03 -3.09
CA GLY A 25 -1.97 4.06 -2.30
C GLY A 25 -2.02 5.06 -1.15
N PRO A 26 -1.51 4.75 0.05
CA PRO A 26 -1.54 5.66 1.20
C PRO A 26 -0.98 7.03 0.81
N VAL A 27 -1.79 8.06 1.02
CA VAL A 27 -1.43 9.41 0.57
C VAL A 27 -0.36 10.00 1.46
N HIS A 28 0.70 10.46 0.80
CA HIS A 28 1.66 11.39 1.37
C HIS A 28 0.98 12.76 1.50
N THR A 29 0.30 13.01 2.62
CA THR A 29 0.04 14.40 2.98
C THR A 29 1.40 15.02 3.31
N LYS A 30 1.67 16.24 2.79
CA LYS A 30 2.93 17.00 2.96
C LYS A 30 3.34 17.26 4.43
N ARG A 31 2.60 16.74 5.42
CA ARG A 31 2.93 16.72 6.84
C ARG A 31 2.61 15.33 7.41
N GLN A 32 3.65 14.51 7.57
CA GLN A 32 3.67 13.26 8.34
C GLN A 32 2.61 12.21 7.94
N GLY A 33 3.00 11.16 7.21
CA GLY A 33 2.05 10.06 6.96
C GLY A 33 2.59 8.73 6.47
N THR A 34 3.67 8.68 5.71
CA THR A 34 4.07 7.45 4.98
C THR A 34 5.14 6.60 5.63
N ARG A 35 5.48 6.87 6.88
CA ARG A 35 6.41 6.01 7.63
C ARG A 35 5.80 4.71 8.10
N HIS A 36 4.50 4.51 7.95
CA HIS A 36 3.78 3.82 9.00
C HIS A 36 3.28 2.41 8.60
N SER A 37 2.66 2.20 7.42
CA SER A 37 2.29 0.81 6.99
C SER A 37 3.53 -0.07 6.75
N TYR A 38 4.62 0.53 6.30
CA TYR A 38 5.92 -0.11 6.22
C TYR A 38 6.63 -0.19 7.56
N HIS A 39 6.19 0.52 8.60
CA HIS A 39 6.89 0.62 9.89
C HIS A 39 7.08 -0.74 10.52
N ASN A 40 6.00 -1.51 10.65
CA ASN A 40 6.09 -2.84 11.27
C ASN A 40 7.01 -3.75 10.45
N LEU A 41 6.99 -3.67 9.12
CA LEU A 41 7.87 -4.43 8.26
C LEU A 41 9.34 -4.00 8.40
N TYR A 42 9.61 -2.69 8.42
CA TYR A 42 10.96 -2.15 8.65
C TYR A 42 11.47 -2.49 10.05
N CYS A 43 10.63 -2.43 11.08
CA CYS A 43 11.00 -2.85 12.42
C CYS A 43 11.34 -4.35 12.48
N SER A 44 10.52 -5.21 11.85
CA SER A 44 10.84 -6.64 11.77
C SER A 44 12.15 -6.90 11.04
N VAL A 45 12.42 -6.16 9.98
CA VAL A 45 13.68 -6.25 9.21
C VAL A 45 14.87 -5.79 10.05
N LEU A 46 14.76 -4.69 10.79
CA LEU A 46 15.83 -4.16 11.64
C LEU A 46 16.29 -5.12 12.75
N ASP A 47 15.38 -5.97 13.25
CA ASP A 47 15.68 -6.90 14.33
C ASP A 47 16.37 -8.19 13.85
N ILE A 48 16.27 -8.51 12.54
CA ILE A 48 16.65 -9.82 12.00
C ILE A 48 17.76 -9.73 10.95
N LEU A 49 17.72 -8.70 10.08
CA LEU A 49 18.71 -8.55 9.01
C LEU A 49 19.99 -7.88 9.52
N THR A 50 21.09 -8.13 8.81
CA THR A 50 22.33 -7.37 9.02
C THR A 50 22.17 -5.92 8.56
N SER A 51 23.03 -5.01 9.02
CA SER A 51 22.97 -3.60 8.63
C SER A 51 23.05 -3.39 7.12
N ASP A 52 23.87 -4.15 6.41
CA ASP A 52 24.01 -4.05 4.95
C ASP A 52 22.75 -4.54 4.24
N GLU A 53 22.14 -5.64 4.70
CA GLU A 53 20.88 -6.16 4.15
C GLU A 53 19.71 -5.20 4.42
N VAL A 54 19.68 -4.54 5.58
CA VAL A 54 18.71 -3.46 5.86
C VAL A 54 18.88 -2.29 4.87
N LEU A 55 20.12 -1.90 4.58
CA LEU A 55 20.42 -0.81 3.62
C LEU A 55 20.04 -1.20 2.18
N ASN A 56 20.16 -2.48 1.84
CA ASN A 56 19.78 -3.02 0.53
C ASN A 56 18.26 -3.25 0.41
N PHE A 57 17.53 -3.32 1.53
CA PHE A 57 16.09 -3.55 1.52
C PHE A 57 15.33 -2.28 1.11
N ASN A 58 14.79 -2.30 -0.10
CA ASN A 58 13.97 -1.23 -0.63
C ASN A 58 12.66 -1.75 -1.24
N LEU A 59 11.55 -1.14 -0.83
CA LEU A 59 10.25 -1.39 -1.43
C LEU A 59 10.04 -0.33 -2.52
N VAL A 60 10.09 -0.76 -3.78
CA VAL A 60 9.89 0.12 -4.94
C VAL A 60 8.39 0.42 -5.08
N ALA A 61 7.88 1.24 -4.17
CA ALA A 61 6.51 1.72 -4.17
C ALA A 61 6.53 3.26 -4.06
N TYR A 62 5.96 3.92 -5.05
CA TYR A 62 5.78 5.38 -5.06
C TYR A 62 4.30 5.72 -5.11
N HIS A 63 3.80 6.32 -4.03
CA HIS A 63 2.42 6.80 -3.97
C HIS A 63 2.41 8.26 -4.38
N ARG A 64 1.92 8.53 -5.59
CA ARG A 64 1.77 9.90 -6.09
C ARG A 64 0.74 10.65 -5.26
N THR A 65 1.01 11.92 -4.99
CA THR A 65 0.03 12.86 -4.45
C THR A 65 -0.98 13.28 -5.52
N LEU A 66 -2.13 13.81 -5.10
CA LEU A 66 -3.12 14.35 -6.04
C LEU A 66 -2.51 15.46 -6.91
N ASP A 67 -1.71 16.35 -6.31
CA ASP A 67 -0.99 17.43 -7.02
C ASP A 67 -0.18 16.86 -8.19
N GLU A 68 0.61 15.82 -7.95
CA GLU A 68 1.43 15.15 -8.98
C GLU A 68 0.62 14.43 -10.05
N LEU A 69 -0.55 13.90 -9.70
CA LEU A 69 -1.46 13.26 -10.66
C LEU A 69 -2.18 14.27 -11.56
N THR A 70 -2.32 15.50 -11.09
CA THR A 70 -3.00 16.59 -11.81
C THR A 70 -2.06 17.62 -12.43
N ASP A 71 -0.75 17.40 -12.31
CA ASP A 71 0.25 18.34 -12.81
C ASP A 71 0.14 18.51 -14.34
N GLU A 72 -0.09 19.74 -14.78
CA GLU A 72 -0.28 20.06 -16.19
C GLU A 72 0.94 19.69 -17.04
N SER A 73 2.16 19.81 -16.50
CA SER A 73 3.37 19.51 -17.26
C SER A 73 3.43 18.01 -17.62
N THR A 74 3.07 17.16 -16.65
CA THR A 74 2.95 15.71 -16.83
C THR A 74 1.83 15.35 -17.82
N LEU A 75 0.69 16.05 -17.77
CA LEU A 75 -0.47 15.74 -18.60
C LEU A 75 -0.32 16.22 -20.05
N LYS A 76 0.36 17.35 -20.27
CA LYS A 76 0.59 17.93 -21.61
C LYS A 76 1.29 16.96 -22.56
N GLU A 77 2.21 16.15 -22.06
CA GLU A 77 2.92 15.15 -22.86
C GLU A 77 2.03 13.96 -23.27
N THR A 78 0.89 13.77 -22.59
CA THR A 78 0.04 12.59 -22.74
C THR A 78 -1.23 12.82 -23.56
N ASN A 79 -1.51 14.06 -24.00
CA ASN A 79 -2.76 14.44 -24.66
C ASN A 79 -4.03 14.10 -23.85
N PHE A 80 -3.94 14.20 -22.52
CA PHE A 80 -5.08 14.09 -21.63
C PHE A 80 -5.34 15.40 -20.88
N GLU A 81 -6.59 15.64 -20.56
CA GLU A 81 -7.03 16.66 -19.60
C GLU A 81 -7.71 16.00 -18.40
N VAL A 82 -7.58 16.63 -17.23
CA VAL A 82 -8.27 16.21 -16.00
C VAL A 82 -9.69 16.74 -16.02
N ILE A 83 -10.66 15.84 -15.87
CA ILE A 83 -12.08 16.17 -15.70
C ILE A 83 -12.46 16.23 -14.22
N VAL A 84 -11.98 15.26 -13.45
CA VAL A 84 -12.21 15.15 -12.00
C VAL A 84 -10.93 14.64 -11.37
N ALA A 85 -10.54 15.21 -10.24
CA ALA A 85 -9.47 14.71 -9.40
C ALA A 85 -9.90 14.88 -7.94
N ASP A 86 -9.87 13.80 -7.18
CA ASP A 86 -10.33 13.81 -5.80
C ASP A 86 -9.68 12.67 -5.00
N THR A 87 -9.77 12.76 -3.68
CA THR A 87 -9.18 11.82 -2.73
C THR A 87 -10.28 11.23 -1.86
N MET A 88 -10.42 9.91 -1.91
CA MET A 88 -11.31 9.18 -1.03
C MET A 88 -10.51 8.51 0.08
N VAL A 89 -11.00 8.60 1.31
CA VAL A 89 -10.45 7.85 2.43
C VAL A 89 -11.14 6.49 2.51
N MET A 90 -10.39 5.41 2.32
CA MET A 90 -10.89 4.04 2.41
C MET A 90 -10.25 3.31 3.59
N GLU A 91 -11.08 2.69 4.42
CA GLU A 91 -10.60 1.75 5.42
C GLU A 91 -10.12 0.46 4.73
N GLN A 92 -9.03 -0.12 5.23
CA GLN A 92 -8.56 -1.40 4.70
C GLN A 92 -9.57 -2.51 5.04
N SER A 93 -10.03 -3.24 4.02
CA SER A 93 -11.09 -4.25 4.18
C SER A 93 -10.80 -5.30 5.25
N ILE A 94 -9.55 -5.79 5.36
CA ILE A 94 -9.15 -6.79 6.36
C ILE A 94 -9.29 -6.22 7.77
N TYR A 95 -8.84 -4.97 7.97
CA TYR A 95 -8.92 -4.29 9.26
C TYR A 95 -10.37 -3.95 9.64
N ALA A 96 -11.17 -3.48 8.70
CA ALA A 96 -12.60 -3.22 8.90
C ALA A 96 -13.36 -4.48 9.36
N ASN A 97 -13.08 -5.64 8.75
CA ASN A 97 -13.67 -6.91 9.16
C ASN A 97 -13.28 -7.30 10.59
N TYR A 98 -12.04 -7.06 10.99
CA TYR A 98 -11.60 -7.28 12.36
C TYR A 98 -12.33 -6.34 13.34
N LYS A 99 -12.39 -5.03 13.05
CA LYS A 99 -13.08 -4.04 13.89
C LYS A 99 -14.57 -4.34 14.08
N GLN A 100 -15.21 -4.90 13.06
CA GLN A 100 -16.61 -5.31 13.10
C GLN A 100 -16.83 -6.65 13.81
N GLY A 101 -15.75 -7.34 14.21
CA GLY A 101 -15.83 -8.66 14.85
C GLY A 101 -16.13 -9.81 13.88
N ASN A 102 -16.02 -9.59 12.56
CA ASN A 102 -16.27 -10.61 11.55
C ASN A 102 -15.12 -11.64 11.47
N ILE A 103 -13.90 -11.26 11.88
CA ILE A 103 -12.73 -12.12 11.96
C ILE A 103 -12.01 -11.94 13.29
N SER A 104 -11.32 -12.98 13.77
CA SER A 104 -10.52 -12.91 14.99
C SER A 104 -9.24 -12.10 14.81
N LEU A 105 -8.60 -11.69 15.91
CA LEU A 105 -7.29 -11.01 15.88
C LEU A 105 -6.20 -11.87 15.22
N ASP A 106 -6.21 -13.18 15.46
CA ASP A 106 -5.26 -14.10 14.83
C ASP A 106 -5.51 -14.25 13.33
N GLU A 107 -6.78 -14.32 12.92
CA GLU A 107 -7.12 -14.37 11.50
C GLU A 107 -6.77 -13.05 10.80
N TYR A 108 -6.98 -11.91 11.46
CA TYR A 108 -6.53 -10.60 10.98
C TYR A 108 -5.01 -10.57 10.76
N GLY A 109 -4.22 -10.96 11.78
CA GLY A 109 -2.77 -10.97 11.70
C GLY A 109 -2.26 -11.81 10.54
N LYS A 110 -2.80 -13.03 10.38
CA LYS A 110 -2.45 -13.92 9.26
C LYS A 110 -2.78 -13.31 7.90
N LYS A 111 -4.04 -12.91 7.68
CA LYS A 111 -4.48 -12.34 6.39
C LYS A 111 -3.72 -11.07 6.03
N TYR A 112 -3.44 -10.20 7.01
CA TYR A 112 -2.68 -8.99 6.77
C TYR A 112 -1.21 -9.29 6.44
N THR A 113 -0.61 -10.24 7.14
CA THR A 113 0.77 -10.71 6.87
C THR A 113 0.88 -11.33 5.47
N GLU A 114 -0.04 -12.21 5.09
CA GLU A 114 -0.11 -12.78 3.74
C GLU A 114 -0.27 -11.70 2.67
N PHE A 115 -1.14 -10.71 2.92
CA PHE A 115 -1.31 -9.59 2.01
C PHE A 115 0.00 -8.81 1.81
N VAL A 116 0.70 -8.44 2.88
CA VAL A 116 1.98 -7.72 2.80
C VAL A 116 3.04 -8.57 2.11
N ARG A 117 3.15 -9.84 2.50
CA ARG A 117 4.09 -10.81 1.95
C ARG A 117 3.95 -10.95 0.43
N SER A 118 2.72 -10.97 -0.08
CA SER A 118 2.43 -11.16 -1.52
C SER A 118 3.10 -10.17 -2.47
N TRP A 119 3.48 -8.97 -2.00
CA TRP A 119 4.12 -7.94 -2.83
C TRP A 119 5.49 -7.48 -2.31
N SER A 120 5.93 -7.91 -1.13
CA SER A 120 7.21 -7.47 -0.53
C SER A 120 8.27 -8.56 -0.40
N GLU A 121 7.90 -9.85 -0.44
CA GLU A 121 8.85 -10.96 -0.24
C GLU A 121 9.98 -10.98 -1.26
N ALA A 122 9.68 -10.71 -2.53
CA ALA A 122 10.70 -10.67 -3.58
C ALA A 122 11.75 -9.58 -3.32
N SER A 123 11.32 -8.40 -2.86
CA SER A 123 12.23 -7.30 -2.48
C SER A 123 13.07 -7.69 -1.27
N LEU A 124 12.47 -8.31 -0.26
CA LEU A 124 13.20 -8.80 0.92
C LEU A 124 14.26 -9.83 0.52
N ASN A 125 13.89 -10.83 -0.29
CA ASN A 125 14.83 -11.85 -0.75
C ASN A 125 15.98 -11.25 -1.57
N SER A 126 15.70 -10.24 -2.40
CA SER A 126 16.74 -9.56 -3.19
C SER A 126 17.70 -8.71 -2.36
N ALA A 127 17.33 -8.35 -1.13
CA ALA A 127 18.15 -7.56 -0.23
C ALA A 127 19.13 -8.41 0.60
N LEU A 128 18.87 -9.71 0.72
CA LEU A 128 19.73 -10.65 1.45
C LEU A 128 21.06 -10.86 0.73
N ASP A 129 22.12 -11.13 1.48
CA ASP A 129 23.44 -11.40 0.90
C ASP A 129 23.36 -12.60 -0.07
N THR A 130 23.86 -12.37 -1.29
CA THR A 130 23.99 -13.38 -2.34
C THR A 130 24.82 -14.59 -1.95
N SER A 131 25.71 -14.44 -0.95
CA SER A 131 26.55 -15.53 -0.42
C SER A 131 25.79 -16.54 0.45
N ARG A 132 24.61 -16.17 0.98
CA ARG A 132 23.78 -17.07 1.79
C ARG A 132 23.19 -18.22 0.98
N GLU A 133 23.06 -19.36 1.62
CA GLU A 133 22.36 -20.50 1.03
C GLU A 133 20.85 -20.25 0.94
N GLU A 134 20.18 -20.79 -0.09
CA GLU A 134 18.74 -20.57 -0.30
C GLU A 134 17.87 -21.04 0.88
N LYS A 135 18.29 -22.11 1.57
CA LYS A 135 17.59 -22.61 2.77
C LYS A 135 17.68 -21.62 3.94
N GLU A 136 18.82 -20.93 4.07
CA GLU A 136 19.03 -19.92 5.09
C GLU A 136 18.19 -18.67 4.80
N LYS A 137 18.19 -18.20 3.55
CA LYS A 137 17.35 -17.08 3.10
C LYS A 137 15.87 -17.34 3.37
N ALA A 138 15.38 -18.53 3.02
CA ALA A 138 14.00 -18.93 3.30
C ALA A 138 13.68 -18.85 4.81
N LYS A 139 14.58 -19.31 5.68
CA LYS A 139 14.40 -19.23 7.14
C LYS A 139 14.31 -17.78 7.62
N ILE A 140 15.20 -16.91 7.14
CA ILE A 140 15.21 -15.48 7.49
C ILE A 140 13.90 -14.81 7.07
N ILE A 141 13.42 -15.08 5.86
CA ILE A 141 12.16 -14.55 5.35
C ILE A 141 10.98 -14.98 6.23
N GLU A 142 10.90 -16.27 6.60
CA GLU A 142 9.87 -16.75 7.52
C GLU A 142 9.95 -16.06 8.89
N GLU A 143 11.15 -15.86 9.43
CA GLU A 143 11.35 -15.16 10.70
C GLU A 143 10.87 -13.70 10.63
N VAL A 144 11.18 -12.98 9.55
CA VAL A 144 10.73 -11.59 9.33
C VAL A 144 9.21 -11.50 9.31
N TYR A 145 8.53 -12.40 8.57
CA TYR A 145 7.07 -12.38 8.49
C TYR A 145 6.39 -12.88 9.77
N ALA A 146 6.98 -13.82 10.49
CA ALA A 146 6.50 -14.23 11.81
C ALA A 146 6.55 -13.07 12.82
N GLU A 147 7.65 -12.32 12.82
CA GLU A 147 7.81 -11.13 13.67
C GLU A 147 6.85 -10.00 13.25
N PHE A 148 6.66 -9.81 11.94
CA PHE A 148 5.66 -8.88 11.40
C PHE A 148 4.24 -9.23 11.85
N GLU A 149 3.83 -10.50 11.76
CA GLU A 149 2.52 -10.95 12.22
C GLU A 149 2.35 -10.67 13.72
N ARG A 150 3.36 -11.02 14.52
CA ARG A 150 3.35 -10.78 15.97
C ARG A 150 3.16 -9.30 16.30
N ARG A 151 3.90 -8.41 15.62
CA ARG A 151 3.80 -6.95 15.81
C ARG A 151 2.45 -6.41 15.36
N THR A 152 1.92 -6.90 14.23
CA THR A 152 0.58 -6.54 13.72
C THR A 152 -0.52 -6.80 14.76
N LYS A 153 -0.40 -7.90 15.52
CA LYS A 153 -1.37 -8.27 16.56
C LYS A 153 -1.18 -7.55 17.90
N SER A 154 -0.12 -6.74 18.04
CA SER A 154 0.14 -5.98 19.26
C SER A 154 -0.75 -4.75 19.38
N ASN A 155 -0.90 -4.20 20.59
CA ASN A 155 -1.65 -2.95 20.80
C ASN A 155 -1.08 -1.78 19.99
N GLU A 156 0.24 -1.71 19.85
CA GLU A 156 0.90 -0.69 19.04
C GLU A 156 0.61 -0.91 17.55
N GLY A 157 0.74 -2.15 17.07
CA GLY A 157 0.39 -2.53 15.70
C GLY A 157 -1.05 -2.19 15.34
N LEU A 158 -2.01 -2.49 16.23
CA LEU A 158 -3.41 -2.17 16.02
C LEU A 158 -3.67 -0.65 15.96
N LYS A 159 -3.06 0.13 16.88
CA LYS A 159 -3.17 1.61 16.85
C LYS A 159 -2.62 2.20 15.56
N LEU A 160 -1.48 1.69 15.11
CA LEU A 160 -0.88 2.07 13.84
C LEU A 160 -1.85 1.80 12.68
N MET A 161 -2.51 0.65 12.67
CA MET A 161 -3.51 0.29 11.66
C MET A 161 -4.78 1.17 11.71
N GLU A 162 -5.20 1.65 12.88
CA GLU A 162 -6.29 2.65 12.99
C GLU A 162 -5.93 3.97 12.32
N LEU A 163 -4.66 4.37 12.42
CA LEU A 163 -4.16 5.58 11.78
C LEU A 163 -3.99 5.39 10.25
N TYR A 164 -3.96 4.15 9.75
CA TYR A 164 -3.90 3.85 8.32
C TYR A 164 -5.26 3.83 7.69
N SER A 165 -5.70 5.01 7.31
CA SER A 165 -6.69 5.11 6.24
C SER A 165 -5.99 5.13 4.89
N ASN A 166 -6.34 4.19 4.01
CA ASN A 166 -5.87 4.19 2.63
C ASN A 166 -6.59 5.33 1.93
N HIS A 167 -5.90 6.45 1.79
CA HIS A 167 -6.35 7.47 0.88
C HIS A 167 -6.17 6.94 -0.55
N VAL A 168 -7.17 7.12 -1.39
CA VAL A 168 -7.18 6.65 -2.76
C VAL A 168 -7.45 7.86 -3.62
N HIS A 169 -6.50 8.19 -4.48
CA HIS A 169 -6.68 9.24 -5.46
C HIS A 169 -7.35 8.65 -6.70
N TYR A 170 -8.41 9.30 -7.16
CA TYR A 170 -9.02 8.97 -8.43
C TYR A 170 -8.99 10.19 -9.33
N VAL A 171 -8.55 9.97 -10.56
CA VAL A 171 -8.46 11.01 -11.58
C VAL A 171 -9.18 10.51 -12.83
N ILE A 172 -10.22 11.24 -13.23
CA ILE A 172 -10.94 10.99 -14.47
C ILE A 172 -10.32 11.86 -15.55
N LEU A 173 -9.79 11.20 -16.58
CA LEU A 173 -9.11 11.85 -17.68
C LEU A 173 -9.95 11.79 -18.95
N ARG A 174 -9.84 12.83 -19.78
CA ARG A 174 -10.37 12.84 -21.15
C ARG A 174 -9.22 13.04 -22.12
N ARG A 175 -9.22 12.29 -23.21
CA ARG A 175 -8.26 12.49 -24.30
C ARG A 175 -8.65 13.76 -25.07
N MET A 176 -7.68 14.63 -25.30
CA MET A 176 -7.84 15.85 -26.11
C MET A 176 -7.77 15.53 -27.61
#